data_AF-A0A7I9WVT6-F1
#
_entry.id   AF-A0A7I9WVT6-F1
#
_cell.length_a   1.000
_cell.length_b   1.000
_cell.length_c   1.000
_cell.angle_alpha   90.00
_cell.angle_beta   90.00
_cell.angle_gamma   90.00
#
_symmetry.space_group_name_H-M   'P 1'
#
loop_
_entity.id
_entity.type
_entity.pdbx_description
1 polymer ?
#
loop_
_entity_poly.entity_id
_entity_poly.type
_entity_poly.pdbx_seq_one_letter_code
_entity_poly.pdbx_strand_id
1 'polypeptide(L)'
;MRLPGDDVAAGLVAELAREVISLDDRIKATDADIEGRFRRHRLAEVITSMPGIGFRLGAEFLAAVGDPALIGSADQLAAWAGLAPVSRDSGKAHRTTAYPPSATVVGCAE
;
A
#
# COMPACT_ATOMS: atom_id res chain seq x y z
N MET A 1 -17.94 27.77 -36.89
CA MET A 1 -17.49 27.19 -38.17
C MET A 1 -17.30 25.71 -37.91
N ARG A 2 -17.95 24.84 -38.68
CA ARG A 2 -17.89 23.37 -38.53
C ARG A 2 -16.87 22.86 -39.55
N LEU A 3 -15.89 22.08 -39.12
CA LEU A 3 -14.82 21.56 -39.96
C LEU A 3 -15.19 20.16 -40.50
N PRO A 4 -14.68 19.77 -41.69
CA PRO A 4 -14.79 18.40 -42.15
C PRO A 4 -14.17 17.44 -41.14
N GLY A 5 -14.96 16.51 -40.59
CA GLY A 5 -14.51 15.53 -39.59
C GLY A 5 -14.99 15.79 -38.16
N ASP A 6 -15.61 16.94 -37.87
CA ASP A 6 -16.09 17.29 -36.53
C ASP A 6 -17.02 16.22 -35.93
N ASP A 7 -17.93 15.66 -36.74
CA ASP A 7 -18.90 14.66 -36.26
C ASP A 7 -18.25 13.32 -35.94
N VAL A 8 -17.23 12.94 -36.71
CA VAL A 8 -16.45 11.72 -36.47
C VAL A 8 -15.63 11.88 -35.20
N ALA A 9 -14.94 13.01 -35.05
CA ALA A 9 -14.17 13.31 -33.84
C ALA A 9 -15.07 13.37 -32.60
N ALA A 10 -16.23 14.01 -32.70
CA ALA A 10 -17.22 14.05 -31.61
C ALA A 10 -17.72 12.66 -31.22
N GLY A 11 -17.95 11.78 -32.21
CA GLY A 11 -18.32 10.39 -31.97
C GLY A 11 -17.27 9.61 -31.18
N LEU A 12 -16.01 9.70 -31.59
CA LEU A 12 -14.88 9.04 -30.92
C LEU A 12 -14.68 9.55 -29.49
N VAL A 13 -14.73 10.87 -29.28
CA VAL A 13 -14.61 11.46 -27.94
C VAL A 13 -15.76 11.01 -27.05
N ALA A 14 -16.99 10.96 -27.58
CA ALA A 14 -18.15 10.50 -26.83
C ALA A 14 -18.04 9.01 -26.45
N GLU A 15 -17.42 8.19 -27.30
CA GLU A 15 -17.13 6.78 -27.00
C GLU A 15 -16.13 6.64 -25.85
N LEU A 16 -14.97 7.28 -25.95
CA LEU A 16 -13.95 7.27 -24.89
C LEU A 16 -14.51 7.82 -23.56
N ALA A 17 -15.33 8.87 -23.61
CA ALA A 17 -15.96 9.41 -22.42
C ALA A 17 -16.87 8.39 -21.73
N ARG A 18 -17.65 7.61 -22.50
CA ARG A 18 -18.48 6.52 -21.95
C ARG A 18 -17.63 5.43 -21.32
N GLU A 19 -16.49 5.09 -21.93
CA GLU A 19 -15.57 4.09 -21.37
C GLU A 19 -14.97 4.55 -20.03
N VAL A 20 -14.56 5.82 -19.94
CA VAL A 20 -14.03 6.39 -18.69
C VAL A 20 -15.07 6.35 -17.57
N ILE A 21 -16.32 6.70 -17.88
CA ILE A 21 -17.42 6.63 -16.89
C ILE A 21 -17.65 5.18 -16.44
N SER A 22 -17.70 4.24 -17.38
CA SER A 22 -17.85 2.81 -17.06
C SER A 22 -16.70 2.29 -16.19
N LEU A 23 -15.47 2.75 -16.45
CA LEU A 23 -14.31 2.39 -15.63
C LEU A 23 -14.41 2.97 -14.22
N ASP A 24 -14.85 4.22 -14.06
CA ASP A 24 -15.06 4.85 -12.76
C ASP A 24 -16.09 4.08 -11.92
N ASP A 25 -17.20 3.63 -12.53
CA ASP A 25 -18.20 2.81 -11.84
C ASP A 25 -17.64 1.45 -11.41
N ARG A 26 -16.81 0.82 -12.25
CA ARG A 26 -16.12 -0.43 -11.90
C ARG A 26 -15.11 -0.24 -10.77
N ILE A 27 -14.40 0.90 -10.74
CA ILE A 27 -13.49 1.25 -9.64
C ILE A 27 -14.28 1.38 -8.33
N LYS A 28 -15.40 2.11 -8.34
CA LYS A 28 -16.25 2.27 -7.13
C LYS A 28 -16.80 0.95 -6.63
N ALA A 29 -17.28 0.07 -7.53
CA ALA A 29 -17.74 -1.26 -7.15
C ALA A 29 -16.62 -2.09 -6.51
N THR A 30 -15.42 -2.03 -7.08
CA THR A 30 -14.24 -2.72 -6.55
C THR A 30 -13.82 -2.16 -5.18
N ASP A 31 -13.84 -0.83 -5.01
CA ASP A 31 -13.57 -0.19 -3.71
C ASP A 31 -14.57 -0.65 -2.64
N ALA A 32 -15.86 -0.77 -2.97
CA ALA A 32 -16.88 -1.26 -2.05
C ALA A 32 -16.63 -2.72 -1.64
N ASP A 33 -16.25 -3.57 -2.59
CA ASP A 33 -15.87 -4.97 -2.31
C ASP A 33 -14.62 -5.05 -1.42
N ILE A 34 -13.61 -4.21 -1.67
CA ILE A 34 -12.40 -4.10 -0.85
C ILE A 34 -12.76 -3.64 0.56
N GLU A 35 -13.54 -2.57 0.71
CA GLU A 35 -13.95 -2.08 2.03
C GLU A 35 -14.72 -3.17 2.78
N GLY A 36 -15.70 -3.82 2.14
CA GLY A 36 -16.48 -4.88 2.74
C GLY A 36 -15.64 -6.07 3.21
N ARG A 37 -14.59 -6.45 2.45
CA ARG A 37 -13.63 -7.49 2.86
C ARG A 37 -12.72 -7.02 3.99
N PHE A 38 -12.17 -5.82 3.88
CA PHE A 38 -11.28 -5.23 4.87
C PHE A 38 -11.96 -5.10 6.23
N ARG A 39 -13.20 -4.61 6.28
CA ARG A 39 -13.99 -4.45 7.52
C ARG A 39 -14.25 -5.76 8.27
N ARG A 40 -14.20 -6.91 7.59
CA ARG A 40 -14.30 -8.24 8.24
C ARG A 40 -13.01 -8.70 8.89
N HIS A 41 -11.88 -8.04 8.60
CA HIS A 41 -10.59 -8.40 9.15
C HIS A 41 -10.47 -7.95 10.62
N ARG A 42 -9.95 -8.82 11.49
CA ARG A 42 -9.83 -8.58 12.94
C ARG A 42 -9.05 -7.30 13.31
N LEU A 43 -8.13 -6.86 12.45
CA LEU A 43 -7.29 -5.68 12.66
C LEU A 43 -7.84 -4.40 12.02
N ALA A 44 -8.99 -4.45 11.35
CA ALA A 44 -9.50 -3.34 10.55
C ALA A 44 -9.61 -2.04 11.35
N GLU A 45 -10.26 -2.09 12.52
CA GLU A 45 -10.46 -0.92 13.38
C GLU A 45 -9.13 -0.34 13.89
N VAL A 46 -8.22 -1.20 14.33
CA VAL A 46 -6.88 -0.80 14.81
C VAL A 46 -6.11 -0.11 13.69
N ILE A 47 -6.12 -0.67 12.48
CA ILE A 47 -5.40 -0.10 11.33
C ILE A 47 -5.98 1.27 10.95
N THR A 48 -7.31 1.40 10.89
CA THR A 48 -7.97 2.68 10.55
C THR A 48 -7.94 3.73 11.66
N SER A 49 -7.54 3.36 12.88
CA SER A 49 -7.32 4.33 13.95
C SER A 49 -6.06 5.17 13.75
N MET A 50 -5.14 4.73 12.89
CA MET A 50 -3.95 5.51 12.55
C MET A 50 -4.33 6.73 11.70
N PRO A 51 -3.83 7.93 12.03
CA PRO A 51 -4.17 9.15 11.29
C PRO A 51 -3.74 9.03 9.82
N GLY A 52 -4.69 9.28 8.91
CA GLY A 52 -4.46 9.20 7.47
C GLY A 52 -4.61 7.80 6.85
N ILE A 53 -4.86 6.74 7.65
CA ILE A 53 -5.06 5.38 7.15
C ILE A 53 -6.55 5.07 7.04
N GLY A 54 -7.08 5.12 5.81
CA GLY A 54 -8.42 4.65 5.48
C GLY A 54 -8.46 3.16 5.09
N PHE A 55 -9.63 2.66 4.71
CA PHE A 55 -9.81 1.25 4.33
C PHE A 55 -8.90 0.83 3.17
N ARG A 56 -8.66 1.71 2.19
CA ARG A 56 -7.86 1.39 0.99
C ARG A 56 -6.40 1.13 1.37
N LEU A 57 -5.79 2.06 2.10
CA LEU A 57 -4.41 1.92 2.60
C LEU A 57 -4.29 0.79 3.63
N GLY A 58 -5.30 0.61 4.49
CA GLY A 58 -5.31 -0.49 5.45
C GLY A 58 -5.41 -1.86 4.78
N ALA A 59 -6.23 -1.99 3.73
CA ALA A 59 -6.33 -3.21 2.94
C ALA A 59 -5.04 -3.51 2.18
N GLU A 60 -4.43 -2.49 1.58
CA GLU A 60 -3.12 -2.60 0.92
C GLU A 60 -2.04 -3.04 1.91
N PHE A 61 -2.00 -2.45 3.11
CA PHE A 61 -1.08 -2.85 4.17
C PHE A 61 -1.24 -4.33 4.51
N LEU A 62 -2.47 -4.81 4.75
CA LEU A 62 -2.72 -6.22 5.04
C LEU A 62 -2.38 -7.14 3.86
N ALA A 63 -2.62 -6.70 2.63
CA ALA A 63 -2.29 -7.47 1.43
C ALA A 63 -0.76 -7.58 1.25
N ALA A 64 -0.02 -6.52 1.54
CA ALA A 64 1.44 -6.50 1.43
C ALA A 64 2.13 -7.26 2.57
N VAL A 65 1.65 -7.09 3.79
CA VAL A 65 2.22 -7.70 5.00
C VAL A 65 1.79 -9.16 5.17
N GLY A 66 0.61 -9.55 4.66
CA GLY A 66 0.03 -10.86 4.93
C GLY A 66 -0.52 -10.94 6.36
N ASP A 67 -0.27 -12.06 7.06
CA ASP A 67 -0.65 -12.19 8.47
C ASP A 67 0.35 -11.47 9.38
N PRO A 68 0.00 -10.32 10.00
CA PRO A 68 0.94 -9.56 10.81
C PRO A 68 1.39 -10.31 12.06
N ALA A 69 0.67 -11.37 12.48
CA ALA A 69 1.09 -12.22 13.59
C ALA A 69 2.38 -13.00 13.32
N LEU A 70 2.81 -13.08 12.05
CA LEU A 70 4.08 -13.71 11.66
C LEU A 70 5.27 -12.76 11.82
N ILE A 71 5.05 -11.48 12.12
CA ILE A 71 6.12 -10.51 12.35
C ILE A 71 6.35 -10.36 13.86
N GLY A 72 7.56 -10.69 14.31
CA GLY A 72 7.90 -10.82 15.72
C GLY A 72 8.01 -9.49 16.47
N SER A 73 8.20 -8.36 15.77
CA SER A 73 8.25 -7.03 16.41
C SER A 73 7.97 -5.90 15.43
N ALA A 74 7.62 -4.72 15.97
CA ALA A 74 7.49 -3.50 15.19
C ALA A 74 8.81 -3.10 14.49
N ASP A 75 9.95 -3.34 15.12
CA ASP A 75 11.28 -3.09 14.52
C ASP A 75 11.53 -4.01 13.32
N GLN A 76 11.09 -5.27 13.41
CA GLN A 76 11.19 -6.22 12.29
C GLN A 76 10.30 -5.78 11.12
N LEU A 77 9.07 -5.33 11.40
CA LEU A 77 8.20 -4.75 10.37
C LEU A 77 8.83 -3.50 9.74
N ALA A 78 9.39 -2.61 10.55
CA ALA A 78 10.04 -1.39 10.08
C ALA A 78 11.26 -1.71 9.21
N ALA A 79 12.08 -2.70 9.58
CA ALA A 79 13.19 -3.18 8.76
C ALA A 79 12.71 -3.75 7.43
N TRP A 80 11.65 -4.57 7.44
CA TRP A 80 11.05 -5.11 6.22
C TRP A 80 10.50 -4.02 5.31
N ALA A 81 9.85 -3.00 5.88
CA ALA A 81 9.31 -1.85 5.16
C ALA A 81 10.38 -0.84 4.70
N GLY A 82 11.67 -1.06 5.02
CA GLY A 82 12.74 -0.10 4.72
C GLY A 82 12.68 1.18 5.56
N LEU A 83 11.91 1.17 6.65
CA LEU A 83 11.70 2.27 7.59
C LEU A 83 12.64 2.22 8.81
N ALA A 84 13.48 1.18 8.92
CA ALA A 84 14.42 1.06 10.03
C ALA A 84 15.31 2.31 10.14
N PRO A 85 15.53 2.83 11.37
CA PRO A 85 16.25 4.08 11.56
C PRO A 85 17.66 4.00 11.00
N VAL A 86 18.04 5.02 10.22
CA VAL A 86 19.43 5.24 9.81
C VAL A 86 20.25 5.53 11.08
N SER A 87 21.33 4.78 11.31
CA SER A 87 22.23 5.00 12.45
C SER A 87 22.69 6.46 12.50
N ARG A 88 22.17 7.24 13.45
CA ARG A 88 22.64 8.59 13.77
C ARG A 88 23.79 8.53 14.77
N ASP A 89 24.80 7.71 14.49
CA ASP A 89 25.98 7.70 15.33
C ASP A 89 26.78 8.98 15.07
N SER A 90 26.79 9.91 16.02
CA SER A 90 27.53 11.17 15.95
C SER A 90 29.04 10.97 16.18
N GLY A 91 29.50 9.72 16.27
CA GLY A 91 30.91 9.37 16.44
C GLY A 91 31.47 9.69 17.82
N LYS A 92 30.64 10.11 18.79
CA LYS A 92 31.08 10.54 20.13
C LYS A 92 30.66 9.63 21.28
N ALA A 93 29.99 8.51 21.02
CA ALA A 93 29.67 7.55 22.07
C ALA A 93 30.14 6.16 21.67
N HIS A 94 31.20 5.68 22.31
CA HIS A 94 31.51 4.25 22.35
C HIS A 94 30.43 3.57 23.20
N ARG A 95 29.33 3.16 22.58
CA ARG A 95 28.30 2.35 23.22
C ARG A 95 28.31 0.96 22.60
N THR A 96 28.99 0.04 23.27
CA THR A 96 28.82 -1.40 23.08
C THR A 96 27.42 -1.79 23.54
N THR A 97 26.41 -1.64 22.69
CA THR A 97 25.26 -2.53 22.71
C THR A 97 25.59 -3.66 21.75
N ALA A 98 25.94 -4.82 22.31
CA ALA A 98 25.98 -6.06 21.57
C ALA A 98 24.60 -6.27 20.92
N TYR A 99 24.54 -6.09 19.60
CA TYR A 99 23.46 -6.59 18.78
C TYR A 99 23.57 -8.13 18.80
N PRO A 100 22.57 -8.89 19.28
CA PRO A 100 22.61 -10.34 19.15
C PRO A 100 22.60 -10.70 17.65
N PRO A 101 23.38 -11.69 17.21
CA PRO A 101 23.43 -12.08 15.81
C PRO A 101 22.14 -12.83 15.45
N SER A 102 21.12 -12.10 15.01
CA SER A 102 20.06 -12.64 14.15
C SER A 102 19.72 -11.66 13.04
N ALA A 103 20.75 -11.07 12.44
CA ALA A 103 20.71 -10.64 11.05
C ALA A 103 21.19 -11.83 10.20
N THR A 104 20.33 -12.82 10.00
CA THR A 104 20.50 -13.71 8.86
C THR A 104 19.78 -13.08 7.69
N VAL A 105 20.55 -12.35 6.89
CA VAL A 105 20.30 -12.28 5.45
C VAL A 105 20.41 -13.72 4.96
N VAL A 106 19.28 -14.43 4.81
CA VAL A 106 19.28 -15.72 4.13
C VAL A 106 19.51 -15.40 2.65
N GLY A 107 20.70 -15.77 2.19
CA GLY A 107 21.15 -15.55 0.83
C GLY A 107 20.33 -16.29 -0.19
N CYS A 108 20.22 -15.68 -1.36
CA CYS A 108 20.04 -16.36 -2.62
C CYS A 108 21.23 -17.32 -2.83
N ALA A 109 20.99 -18.62 -2.78
CA ALA A 109 21.67 -19.67 -3.55
C ALA A 109 21.05 -21.02 -3.18
N GLU A 110 20.03 -21.43 -3.94
CA GLU A 110 19.87 -22.73 -4.60
C GLU A 110 18.63 -22.69 -5.50
#